data_AF-A0A848X8U2-F1
#
_entry.id   AF-A0A848X8U2-F1
#
_cell.length_a   1.000
_cell.length_b   1.000
_cell.length_c   1.000
_cell.angle_alpha   90.00
_cell.angle_beta   90.00
_cell.angle_gamma   90.00
#
_symmetry.space_group_name_H-M   'P 1'
#
loop_
_entity.id
_entity.type
_entity.pdbx_description
1 polymer ?
#
loop_
_entity_poly.entity_id
_entity_poly.type
_entity_poly.pdbx_seq_one_letter_code
_entity_poly.pdbx_strand_id
1 'polypeptide(L)'
;MALRTELARRELAARGVDPTRTSWSVVPSFQGGAVPLPQAHRAAFVAHLIAAVDEAASRDPGPSPSTPVAARTPAPAEALAFEAGCRSCRGHCCRRGGTTAFITADTVRRVWSRHPDLTPATTTEYYTRFLPDTHLEGSCVFHTATGCTLPRASRSDSCNRYLCSDLDDTLRSWREPEGPSGTHYFAAISLEGGGVTGVASTEVPRGTPRKADRLDQIAHAHGRLTGHGNAGGIAPTPPGSAASNSRPTELGGSADPPGGG
;
A
#
# COMPACT_ATOMS: atom_id res chain seq x y z
N MET A 1 30.19 -1.61 -12.34
CA MET A 1 29.45 -2.01 -11.11
C MET A 1 30.35 -2.58 -10.02
N ALA A 2 31.26 -3.53 -10.31
CA ALA A 2 32.03 -4.29 -9.31
C ALA A 2 32.55 -3.52 -8.07
N LEU A 3 33.11 -2.31 -8.22
CA LEU A 3 33.58 -1.51 -7.08
C LEU A 3 32.48 -1.16 -6.07
N ARG A 4 31.25 -0.86 -6.54
CA ARG A 4 30.08 -0.63 -5.66
C ARG A 4 29.64 -1.92 -4.96
N THR A 5 29.71 -3.06 -5.66
CA THR A 5 29.41 -4.39 -5.11
C THR A 5 30.40 -4.78 -4.00
N GLU A 6 31.68 -4.50 -4.19
CA GLU A 6 32.72 -4.78 -3.20
C GLU A 6 32.60 -3.87 -1.97
N LEU A 7 32.38 -2.57 -2.17
CA LEU A 7 32.13 -1.62 -1.08
C LEU A 7 30.87 -2.01 -0.27
N ALA A 8 29.79 -2.38 -0.95
CA ALA A 8 28.57 -2.87 -0.32
C ALA A 8 28.81 -4.12 0.54
N ARG A 9 29.55 -5.12 0.02
CA ARG A 9 29.87 -6.34 0.77
C ARG A 9 30.72 -6.06 2.01
N ARG A 10 31.69 -5.16 1.92
CA ARG A 10 32.53 -4.73 3.06
C ARG A 10 31.72 -4.07 4.15
N GLU A 11 30.80 -3.18 3.80
CA GLU A 11 29.89 -2.54 4.77
C GLU A 11 28.98 -3.55 5.48
N LEU A 12 28.42 -4.53 4.76
CA LEU A 12 27.60 -5.58 5.37
C LEU A 12 28.41 -6.44 6.34
N ALA A 13 29.58 -6.91 5.92
CA ALA A 13 30.48 -7.69 6.75
C ALA A 13 30.94 -6.92 8.01
N ALA A 14 31.30 -5.64 7.87
CA ALA A 14 31.67 -4.76 8.98
C ALA A 14 30.53 -4.51 9.98
N ARG A 15 29.27 -4.77 9.58
CA ARG A 15 28.07 -4.66 10.42
C ARG A 15 27.59 -6.02 10.93
N GLY A 16 28.37 -7.09 10.77
CA GLY A 16 28.01 -8.46 11.17
C GLY A 16 26.96 -9.12 10.28
N VAL A 17 26.62 -8.51 9.14
CA VAL A 17 25.61 -9.01 8.20
C VAL A 17 26.30 -9.88 7.15
N ASP A 18 26.10 -11.20 7.23
CA ASP A 18 26.70 -12.18 6.32
C ASP A 18 26.31 -11.91 4.85
N PRO A 19 27.25 -11.48 3.98
CA PRO A 19 26.94 -11.12 2.60
C PRO A 19 26.61 -12.33 1.71
N THR A 20 26.79 -13.56 2.18
CA THR A 20 26.36 -14.78 1.49
C THR A 20 24.88 -15.12 1.75
N ARG A 21 24.35 -14.65 2.89
CA ARG A 21 22.95 -14.84 3.34
C ARG A 21 22.13 -13.56 3.31
N THR A 22 22.58 -12.58 2.54
CA THR A 22 21.95 -11.25 2.42
C THR A 22 21.62 -10.90 0.98
N SER A 23 20.33 -10.72 0.68
CA SER A 23 19.90 -10.03 -0.54
C SER A 23 20.05 -8.52 -0.32
N TRP A 24 20.72 -7.81 -1.22
CA TRP A 24 21.00 -6.39 -1.02
C TRP A 24 20.84 -5.55 -2.29
N SER A 25 20.41 -4.31 -2.09
CA SER A 25 20.20 -3.29 -3.15
C SER A 25 21.08 -2.08 -2.89
N VAL A 26 21.61 -1.47 -3.96
CA VAL A 26 21.95 -0.03 -3.90
C VAL A 26 20.64 0.75 -3.92
N VAL A 27 20.56 1.87 -3.19
CA VAL A 27 19.42 2.79 -3.26
C VAL A 27 19.91 4.24 -3.40
N PRO A 28 19.10 5.16 -3.98
CA PRO A 28 19.44 6.58 -4.02
C PRO A 28 19.55 7.17 -2.62
N SER A 29 20.54 8.03 -2.37
CA SER A 29 20.66 8.73 -1.09
C SER A 29 19.79 9.99 -1.03
N PHE A 30 19.51 10.47 0.18
CA PHE A 30 18.88 11.76 0.45
C PHE A 30 19.47 12.35 1.73
N GLN A 31 19.98 13.58 1.64
CA GLN A 31 20.77 14.24 2.69
C GLN A 31 20.12 15.56 3.16
N GLY A 32 18.80 15.71 3.01
CA GLY A 32 18.07 16.88 3.52
C GLY A 32 18.21 17.01 5.04
N GLY A 33 18.51 18.23 5.50
CA GLY A 33 18.72 18.53 6.93
C GLY A 33 17.41 18.45 7.73
N ALA A 34 17.52 18.18 9.02
CA ALA A 34 16.37 18.24 9.93
C ALA A 34 16.07 19.69 10.30
N VAL A 35 14.95 20.23 9.81
CA VAL A 35 14.55 21.64 9.98
C VAL A 35 13.09 21.75 10.44
N PRO A 36 12.72 22.81 11.19
CA PRO A 36 11.33 23.03 11.60
C PRO A 36 10.37 22.99 10.42
N LEU A 37 9.23 22.32 10.55
CA LEU A 37 8.21 22.22 9.50
C LEU A 37 7.54 23.59 9.29
N PRO A 38 7.75 24.29 8.16
CA PRO A 38 7.29 25.67 8.01
C PRO A 38 5.76 25.79 8.09
N GLN A 39 5.27 26.85 8.72
CA GLN A 39 3.83 27.08 8.85
C GLN A 39 3.11 27.16 7.49
N ALA A 40 3.79 27.69 6.46
CA ALA A 40 3.30 27.66 5.08
C ALA A 40 3.14 26.23 4.53
N HIS A 41 4.06 25.31 4.86
CA HIS A 41 3.94 23.89 4.46
C HIS A 41 2.82 23.19 5.22
N ARG A 42 2.62 23.48 6.51
CA ARG A 42 1.48 22.98 7.29
C ARG A 42 0.15 23.46 6.69
N ALA A 43 0.03 24.76 6.42
CA ALA A 43 -1.17 25.35 5.82
C ALA A 43 -1.46 24.79 4.41
N ALA A 44 -0.44 24.65 3.57
CA ALA A 44 -0.58 24.07 2.23
C ALA A 44 -1.03 22.60 2.28
N PHE A 45 -0.52 21.80 3.23
CA PHE A 45 -1.00 20.44 3.43
C PHE A 45 -2.45 20.39 3.92
N VAL A 46 -2.84 21.26 4.85
CA VAL A 46 -4.23 21.33 5.33
C VAL A 46 -5.19 21.70 4.21
N ALA A 47 -4.85 22.70 3.39
CA ALA A 47 -5.66 23.09 2.23
C ALA A 47 -5.78 21.97 1.19
N HIS A 48 -4.67 21.29 0.88
CA HIS A 48 -4.67 20.11 0.00
C HIS A 48 -5.51 18.95 0.55
N LEU A 49 -5.41 18.70 1.86
CA LEU A 49 -6.16 17.63 2.53
C LEU A 49 -7.67 17.90 2.55
N ILE A 50 -8.09 19.14 2.80
CA ILE A 50 -9.51 19.54 2.74
C ILE A 50 -10.05 19.27 1.32
N ALA A 51 -9.36 19.73 0.27
CA ALA A 51 -9.77 19.46 -1.11
C ALA A 51 -9.86 17.95 -1.43
N ALA A 52 -8.91 17.14 -0.92
CA ALA A 52 -8.94 15.68 -1.08
C ALA A 52 -10.04 14.99 -0.25
N VAL A 53 -10.50 15.59 0.85
CA VAL A 53 -11.63 15.14 1.67
C VAL A 53 -12.96 15.49 1.00
N ASP A 54 -13.10 16.71 0.49
CA ASP A 54 -14.29 17.16 -0.24
C ASP A 54 -14.49 16.35 -1.54
N GLU A 55 -13.41 16.09 -2.28
CA GLU A 55 -13.42 15.19 -3.44
C GLU A 55 -13.73 13.73 -3.04
N ALA A 56 -13.27 13.27 -1.87
CA ALA A 56 -13.60 11.93 -1.37
C ALA A 56 -15.09 11.77 -1.01
N ALA A 57 -15.70 12.83 -0.47
CA ALA A 57 -17.08 12.89 -0.02
C ALA A 57 -18.09 13.12 -1.17
N SER A 58 -17.70 13.87 -2.20
CA SER A 58 -18.57 14.15 -3.37
C SER A 58 -18.66 12.99 -4.37
N ARG A 59 -17.73 12.04 -4.32
CA ARG A 59 -17.79 10.78 -5.09
C ARG A 59 -18.83 9.83 -4.50
N ASP A 60 -19.76 9.34 -5.34
CA ASP A 60 -20.75 8.29 -5.00
C ASP A 60 -20.17 7.13 -4.17
N PRO A 61 -20.95 6.46 -3.29
CA PRO A 61 -20.49 5.32 -2.49
C PRO A 61 -20.12 4.05 -3.29
N GLY A 62 -20.16 4.11 -4.63
CA GLY A 62 -19.68 3.05 -5.51
C GLY A 62 -18.17 2.74 -5.36
N PRO A 63 -17.71 1.61 -5.92
CA PRO A 63 -16.31 1.20 -5.85
C PRO A 63 -15.41 2.27 -6.51
N SER A 64 -14.43 2.77 -5.75
CA SER A 64 -13.54 3.85 -6.21
C SER A 64 -12.73 3.38 -7.43
N PRO A 65 -12.53 4.23 -8.46
CA PRO A 65 -11.80 3.85 -9.68
C PRO A 65 -10.29 3.65 -9.47
N SER A 66 -9.75 3.90 -8.27
CA SER A 66 -8.51 3.26 -7.82
C SER A 66 -8.69 1.73 -7.87
N THR A 67 -8.23 1.14 -8.96
CA THR A 67 -8.56 -0.21 -9.42
C THR A 67 -8.58 -1.25 -8.29
N PRO A 68 -9.57 -2.18 -8.25
CA PRO A 68 -9.57 -3.32 -7.34
C PRO A 68 -8.53 -4.39 -7.73
N VAL A 69 -7.29 -3.97 -8.01
CA VAL A 69 -6.10 -4.72 -7.61
C VAL A 69 -6.17 -4.77 -6.09
N ALA A 70 -6.89 -5.76 -5.56
CA ALA A 70 -7.10 -5.97 -4.13
C ALA A 70 -5.77 -5.77 -3.40
N ALA A 71 -5.67 -4.66 -2.65
CA ALA A 71 -4.40 -3.98 -2.40
C ALA A 71 -3.39 -4.95 -1.79
N ARG A 72 -2.50 -5.50 -2.63
CA ARG A 72 -1.77 -6.74 -2.31
C ARG A 72 -0.95 -6.49 -1.06
N THR A 73 -1.44 -6.96 0.08
CA THR A 73 -0.74 -6.91 1.36
C THR A 73 0.65 -7.47 1.10
N PRO A 74 1.71 -6.64 1.19
CA PRO A 74 3.06 -7.11 0.92
C PRO A 74 3.31 -8.28 1.86
N ALA A 75 3.95 -9.33 1.37
CA ALA A 75 4.37 -10.39 2.26
C ALA A 75 5.26 -9.77 3.38
N PRO A 76 5.26 -10.28 4.62
CA PRO A 76 6.06 -9.71 5.70
C PRO A 76 7.52 -9.43 5.29
N ALA A 77 8.11 -10.32 4.49
CA ALA A 77 9.40 -10.15 3.83
C ALA A 77 9.50 -8.90 2.92
N GLU A 78 8.53 -8.71 2.00
CA GLU A 78 8.46 -7.53 1.13
C GLU A 78 8.26 -6.23 1.94
N ALA A 79 7.48 -6.26 3.02
CA ALA A 79 7.23 -5.10 3.89
C ALA A 79 8.50 -4.67 4.65
N LEU A 80 9.23 -5.62 5.24
CA LEU A 80 10.48 -5.38 5.95
C LEU A 80 11.57 -4.88 4.99
N ALA A 81 11.70 -5.50 3.81
CA ALA A 81 12.66 -5.08 2.78
C ALA A 81 12.35 -3.67 2.24
N PHE A 82 11.06 -3.33 2.04
CA PHE A 82 10.63 -1.97 1.71
C PHE A 82 11.05 -0.96 2.79
N GLU A 83 10.91 -1.31 4.07
CA GLU A 83 11.23 -0.42 5.18
C GLU A 83 12.73 -0.23 5.39
N ALA A 84 13.53 -1.28 5.18
CA ALA A 84 15.00 -1.16 5.05
C ALA A 84 15.38 -0.26 3.86
N GLY A 85 14.75 -0.45 2.70
CA GLY A 85 14.88 0.41 1.53
C GLY A 85 14.62 1.89 1.84
N CYS A 86 13.48 2.21 2.43
CA CYS A 86 13.09 3.57 2.80
C CYS A 86 14.01 4.21 3.86
N ARG A 87 14.45 3.43 4.86
CA ARG A 87 15.38 3.91 5.90
C ARG A 87 16.76 4.22 5.33
N SER A 88 17.28 3.37 4.46
CA SER A 88 18.60 3.58 3.85
C SER A 88 18.59 4.72 2.83
N CYS A 89 17.56 4.78 1.97
CA CYS A 89 17.41 5.85 0.97
C CYS A 89 16.97 7.21 1.58
N ARG A 90 16.71 7.24 2.91
CA ARG A 90 16.16 8.37 3.66
C ARG A 90 15.03 9.06 2.90
N GLY A 91 14.05 8.28 2.44
CA GLY A 91 12.88 8.81 1.75
C GLY A 91 13.20 9.62 0.48
N HIS A 92 14.17 9.22 -0.35
CA HIS A 92 14.45 9.90 -1.63
C HIS A 92 13.19 10.08 -2.51
N CYS A 93 12.19 9.19 -2.42
CA CYS A 93 10.90 9.33 -3.09
C CYS A 93 9.98 10.38 -2.45
N CYS A 94 10.08 10.61 -1.14
CA CYS A 94 9.25 11.54 -0.36
C CYS A 94 9.39 13.00 -0.82
N ARG A 95 10.53 13.38 -1.43
CA ARG A 95 10.72 14.69 -2.09
C ARG A 95 9.63 15.05 -3.10
N ARG A 96 9.03 14.05 -3.78
CA ARG A 96 7.95 14.25 -4.75
C ARG A 96 6.57 14.42 -4.09
N GLY A 97 6.46 14.13 -2.79
CA GLY A 97 5.23 14.29 -2.03
C GLY A 97 5.06 15.70 -1.46
N GLY A 98 6.15 16.37 -1.10
CA GLY A 98 6.13 17.78 -0.63
C GLY A 98 4.99 18.10 0.34
N THR A 99 4.24 19.16 0.05
CA THR A 99 3.07 19.61 0.81
C THR A 99 1.79 18.80 0.57
N THR A 100 1.75 17.82 -0.34
CA THR A 100 0.56 16.96 -0.55
C THR A 100 0.69 15.59 0.10
N ALA A 101 1.92 15.14 0.37
CA ALA A 101 2.28 13.77 0.77
C ALA A 101 1.69 12.65 -0.14
N PHE A 102 1.34 13.00 -1.38
CA PHE A 102 0.52 12.20 -2.30
C PHE A 102 -0.84 11.73 -1.72
N ILE A 103 -1.41 12.42 -0.74
CA ILE A 103 -2.78 12.17 -0.29
C ILE A 103 -3.75 12.57 -1.41
N THR A 104 -4.80 11.77 -1.62
CA THR A 104 -5.80 11.90 -2.68
C THR A 104 -7.15 11.45 -2.15
N ALA A 105 -8.25 11.75 -2.84
CA ALA A 105 -9.58 11.23 -2.49
C ALA A 105 -9.61 9.69 -2.34
N ASP A 106 -8.92 8.95 -3.21
CA ASP A 106 -8.79 7.49 -3.10
C ASP A 106 -8.01 7.05 -1.85
N THR A 107 -7.05 7.85 -1.38
CA THR A 107 -6.36 7.62 -0.10
C THR A 107 -7.26 7.91 1.09
N VAL A 108 -8.08 8.96 1.02
CA VAL A 108 -9.07 9.31 2.06
C VAL A 108 -10.16 8.22 2.16
N ARG A 109 -10.78 7.81 1.04
CA ARG A 109 -11.80 6.74 1.00
C ARG A 109 -11.28 5.40 1.51
N ARG A 110 -10.00 5.06 1.22
CA ARG A 110 -9.33 3.87 1.79
C ARG A 110 -9.08 3.98 3.30
N VAL A 111 -8.92 5.19 3.83
CA VAL A 111 -8.79 5.41 5.28
C VAL A 111 -10.15 5.27 5.95
N TRP A 112 -11.23 5.84 5.39
CA TRP A 112 -12.60 5.64 5.90
C TRP A 112 -13.02 4.17 5.92
N SER A 113 -12.69 3.39 4.88
CA SER A 113 -13.00 1.95 4.86
C SER A 113 -12.20 1.09 5.85
N ARG A 114 -11.23 1.69 6.57
CA ARG A 114 -10.43 1.06 7.64
C ARG A 114 -10.68 1.68 9.03
N HIS A 115 -11.23 2.89 9.05
CA HIS A 115 -11.54 3.69 10.23
C HIS A 115 -12.95 4.27 10.05
N PRO A 116 -14.02 3.47 10.27
CA PRO A 116 -15.42 3.91 10.10
C PRO A 116 -15.84 5.01 11.09
N ASP A 117 -15.03 5.24 12.11
CA ASP A 117 -15.08 6.36 13.07
C ASP A 117 -14.67 7.71 12.46
N LEU A 118 -14.00 7.72 11.30
CA LEU A 118 -13.60 8.94 10.62
C LEU A 118 -14.69 9.44 9.67
N THR A 119 -15.05 10.71 9.87
CA THR A 119 -15.94 11.49 9.03
C THR A 119 -15.13 12.48 8.18
N PRO A 120 -15.69 13.11 7.13
CA PRO A 120 -15.02 14.21 6.43
C PRO A 120 -14.49 15.28 7.40
N ALA A 121 -15.29 15.70 8.38
CA ALA A 121 -14.89 16.69 9.38
C ALA A 121 -13.69 16.25 10.24
N THR A 122 -13.72 15.01 10.78
CA THR A 122 -12.65 14.50 11.67
C THR A 122 -11.41 14.00 10.93
N THR A 123 -11.46 13.86 9.61
CA THR A 123 -10.32 13.37 8.81
C THR A 123 -9.16 14.37 8.77
N THR A 124 -9.43 15.66 8.67
CA THR A 124 -8.38 16.69 8.67
C THR A 124 -7.55 16.64 9.96
N GLU A 125 -8.22 16.55 11.11
CA GLU A 125 -7.60 16.42 12.43
C GLU A 125 -6.82 15.10 12.59
N TYR A 126 -7.38 13.98 12.10
CA TYR A 126 -6.70 12.68 12.11
C TYR A 126 -5.33 12.69 11.42
N TYR A 127 -5.15 13.49 10.35
CA TYR A 127 -3.87 13.63 9.67
C TYR A 127 -2.98 14.72 10.27
N THR A 128 -3.52 15.88 10.67
CA THR A 128 -2.70 16.99 11.18
C THR A 128 -1.96 16.66 12.47
N ARG A 129 -2.53 15.80 13.33
CA ARG A 129 -1.85 15.27 14.53
C ARG A 129 -0.55 14.48 14.25
N PHE A 130 -0.30 14.09 12.99
CA PHE A 130 0.94 13.44 12.58
C PHE A 130 1.97 14.41 11.99
N LEU A 131 1.65 15.70 11.81
CA LEU A 131 2.60 16.70 11.29
C LEU A 131 3.70 16.99 12.34
N PRO A 132 4.96 16.59 12.09
CA PRO A 132 6.05 16.76 13.04
C PRO A 132 6.44 18.23 13.19
N ASP A 133 7.08 18.56 14.31
CA ASP A 133 7.68 19.89 14.49
C ASP A 133 8.96 20.06 13.67
N THR A 134 9.71 18.99 13.46
CA THR A 134 10.92 18.95 12.64
C THR A 134 10.78 17.90 11.54
N HIS A 135 10.87 18.33 10.29
CA HIS A 135 10.87 17.49 9.10
C HIS A 135 12.24 17.49 8.41
N LEU A 136 12.47 16.63 7.42
CA LEU A 136 13.64 16.74 6.56
C LEU A 136 13.38 17.72 5.40
N GLU A 137 14.26 18.70 5.26
CA GLU A 137 14.20 19.76 4.26
C GLU A 137 14.15 19.19 2.83
N GLY A 138 13.28 19.74 1.98
CA GLY A 138 13.08 19.25 0.61
C GLY A 138 12.35 17.90 0.51
N SER A 139 11.76 17.41 1.61
CA SER A 139 10.98 16.18 1.66
C SER A 139 9.46 16.44 1.81
N CYS A 140 8.66 15.39 2.02
CA CYS A 140 7.24 15.58 2.34
C CYS A 140 7.02 15.92 3.82
N VAL A 141 5.88 16.56 4.12
CA VAL A 141 5.57 17.12 5.45
C VAL A 141 5.59 16.11 6.61
N PHE A 142 5.46 14.80 6.34
CA PHE A 142 5.48 13.74 7.36
C PHE A 142 6.85 13.05 7.56
N HIS A 143 7.89 13.46 6.82
CA HIS A 143 9.17 12.76 6.80
C HIS A 143 10.22 13.42 7.72
N THR A 144 10.82 12.65 8.61
CA THR A 144 11.73 13.07 9.67
C THR A 144 13.00 12.20 9.67
N ALA A 145 14.00 12.56 10.49
CA ALA A 145 15.23 11.79 10.64
C ALA A 145 15.02 10.33 11.13
N THR A 146 13.88 10.02 11.75
CA THR A 146 13.54 8.67 12.25
C THR A 146 12.62 7.88 11.32
N GLY A 147 12.07 8.50 10.26
CA GLY A 147 11.18 7.84 9.31
C GLY A 147 10.00 8.72 8.90
N CYS A 148 8.82 8.13 8.76
CA CYS A 148 7.59 8.88 8.42
C CYS A 148 6.58 8.75 9.56
N THR A 149 6.15 9.89 10.13
CA THR A 149 5.26 9.96 11.29
C THR A 149 3.85 9.48 11.00
N LEU A 150 3.39 9.60 9.75
CA LEU A 150 2.09 9.09 9.31
C LEU A 150 2.10 7.54 9.34
N PRO A 151 1.15 6.87 10.03
CA PRO A 151 1.09 5.40 10.10
C PRO A 151 0.94 4.74 8.72
N ARG A 152 1.51 3.54 8.54
CA ARG A 152 1.56 2.88 7.22
C ARG A 152 0.19 2.66 6.58
N ALA A 153 -0.82 2.31 7.38
CA ALA A 153 -2.20 2.10 6.93
C ALA A 153 -2.84 3.36 6.31
N SER A 154 -2.41 4.54 6.76
CA SER A 154 -2.92 5.87 6.40
C SER A 154 -2.10 6.55 5.29
N ARG A 155 -0.94 5.98 4.92
CA ARG A 155 -0.11 6.48 3.80
C ARG A 155 -0.80 6.26 2.46
N SER A 156 -0.49 7.14 1.51
CA SER A 156 -0.86 7.01 0.09
C SER A 156 -0.33 5.73 -0.53
N ASP A 157 -0.94 5.26 -1.63
CA ASP A 157 -0.47 4.06 -2.33
C ASP A 157 0.90 4.27 -3.00
N SER A 158 1.27 5.51 -3.27
CA SER A 158 2.63 5.89 -3.67
C SER A 158 3.62 5.64 -2.53
N CYS A 159 3.33 6.14 -1.32
CA CYS A 159 4.13 5.89 -0.12
C CYS A 159 4.10 4.44 0.38
N ASN A 160 3.21 3.60 -0.13
CA ASN A 160 3.13 2.17 0.21
C ASN A 160 3.70 1.21 -0.85
N ARG A 161 3.91 1.68 -2.09
CA ARG A 161 4.34 0.84 -3.24
C ARG A 161 5.57 1.36 -4.00
N TYR A 162 6.00 2.61 -3.80
CA TYR A 162 7.13 3.15 -4.59
C TYR A 162 8.44 2.46 -4.23
N LEU A 163 9.03 1.81 -5.22
CA LEU A 163 10.38 1.26 -5.22
C LEU A 163 11.22 2.07 -6.23
N CYS A 164 12.50 2.29 -5.96
CA CYS A 164 13.43 2.65 -7.03
C CYS A 164 13.76 1.41 -7.88
N SER A 165 14.20 1.60 -9.12
CA SER A 165 14.57 0.53 -10.07
C SER A 165 15.34 -0.60 -9.41
N ASP A 166 16.47 -0.25 -8.81
CA ASP A 166 17.44 -1.15 -8.20
C ASP A 166 16.80 -1.99 -7.07
N LEU A 167 15.83 -1.41 -6.36
CA LEU A 167 15.11 -2.06 -5.25
C LEU A 167 13.97 -2.95 -5.77
N ASP A 168 13.26 -2.56 -6.82
CA ASP A 168 12.27 -3.40 -7.50
C ASP A 168 12.94 -4.59 -8.18
N ASP A 169 14.04 -4.38 -8.90
CA ASP A 169 14.83 -5.44 -9.51
C ASP A 169 15.44 -6.38 -8.46
N THR A 170 15.90 -5.86 -7.31
CA THR A 170 16.34 -6.70 -6.18
C THR A 170 15.17 -7.50 -5.61
N LEU A 171 14.00 -6.91 -5.40
CA LEU A 171 12.82 -7.60 -4.87
C LEU A 171 12.18 -8.61 -5.86
N ARG A 172 12.35 -8.41 -7.17
CA ARG A 172 11.92 -9.35 -8.23
C ARG A 172 12.90 -10.50 -8.44
N SER A 173 14.20 -10.23 -8.31
CA SER A 173 15.25 -11.25 -8.38
C SER A 173 15.43 -12.00 -7.06
N TRP A 174 14.88 -11.49 -5.96
CA TRP A 174 14.81 -12.16 -4.67
C TRP A 174 14.01 -13.45 -4.76
N ARG A 175 14.75 -14.56 -4.80
CA ARG A 175 14.24 -15.90 -4.51
C ARG A 175 14.38 -16.11 -3.01
N GLU A 176 13.37 -16.69 -2.37
CA GLU A 176 13.58 -17.27 -1.04
C GLU A 176 14.76 -18.26 -1.14
N PRO A 177 15.85 -18.07 -0.37
CA PRO A 177 17.06 -18.85 -0.54
C PRO A 177 16.87 -20.30 -0.07
N GLU A 178 17.08 -21.22 -1.00
CA GLU A 178 16.95 -22.66 -0.82
C GLU A 178 18.14 -23.19 -0.01
N GLY A 179 17.92 -23.57 1.26
CA GLY A 179 18.99 -24.05 2.13
C GLY A 179 18.61 -24.34 3.59
N PRO A 180 19.53 -24.96 4.37
CA PRO A 180 19.33 -25.31 5.79
C PRO A 180 19.08 -24.07 6.67
N SER A 181 18.67 -24.29 7.93
CA SER A 181 17.88 -23.40 8.81
C SER A 181 18.50 -22.06 9.29
N GLY A 182 19.23 -21.34 8.45
CA GLY A 182 19.67 -19.97 8.72
C GLY A 182 18.57 -18.90 8.53
N THR A 183 18.63 -17.87 9.38
CA THR A 183 18.18 -16.49 9.10
C THR A 183 18.69 -15.99 7.76
N HIS A 184 17.90 -15.18 7.07
CA HIS A 184 18.34 -14.41 5.90
C HIS A 184 18.05 -12.92 6.10
N TYR A 185 18.89 -12.08 5.51
CA TYR A 185 18.77 -10.64 5.64
C TYR A 185 18.39 -9.99 4.32
N PHE A 186 17.61 -8.92 4.40
CA PHE A 186 17.53 -7.92 3.34
C PHE A 186 18.34 -6.69 3.76
N ALA A 187 19.09 -6.07 2.83
CA ALA A 187 19.79 -4.82 3.09
C ALA A 187 19.68 -3.81 1.95
N ALA A 188 19.57 -2.53 2.29
CA ALA A 188 19.64 -1.42 1.35
C ALA A 188 20.82 -0.51 1.70
N ILE A 189 21.57 -0.07 0.69
CA ILE A 189 22.82 0.68 0.83
C ILE A 189 22.78 1.94 -0.03
N SER A 190 22.81 3.11 0.60
CA SER A 190 22.92 4.41 -0.05
C SER A 190 24.37 4.73 -0.36
N LEU A 191 24.66 5.03 -1.63
CA LEU A 191 25.99 5.38 -2.12
C LEU A 191 26.00 6.79 -2.73
N GLU A 192 26.99 7.61 -2.38
CA GLU A 192 27.11 9.00 -2.81
C GLU A 192 28.58 9.44 -2.79
N GLY A 193 29.02 10.23 -3.78
CA GLY A 193 30.43 10.62 -3.92
C GLY A 193 31.45 9.48 -4.14
N GLY A 194 30.99 8.22 -4.21
CA GLY A 194 31.83 7.02 -4.18
C GLY A 194 31.94 6.35 -2.81
N GLY A 195 31.48 7.02 -1.75
CA GLY A 195 31.36 6.46 -0.40
C GLY A 195 29.95 5.94 -0.08
N VAL A 196 29.79 5.43 1.15
CA VAL A 196 28.51 4.95 1.69
C VAL A 196 27.91 6.01 2.61
N THR A 197 26.68 6.44 2.33
CA THR A 197 25.96 7.47 3.12
C THR A 197 24.76 6.94 3.89
N GLY A 198 24.46 5.63 3.77
CA GLY A 198 23.46 4.94 4.57
C GLY A 198 23.50 3.42 4.37
N VAL A 199 23.23 2.67 5.43
CA VAL A 199 22.97 1.23 5.38
C VAL A 199 21.82 0.93 6.32
N ALA A 200 20.84 0.16 5.87
CA ALA A 200 19.83 -0.44 6.72
C ALA A 200 19.65 -1.91 6.32
N SER A 201 19.68 -2.80 7.30
CA SER A 201 19.41 -4.22 7.14
C SER A 201 18.26 -4.66 8.05
N THR A 202 17.65 -5.79 7.71
CA THR A 202 16.56 -6.41 8.48
C THR A 202 16.61 -7.92 8.30
N GLU A 203 16.31 -8.67 9.36
CA GLU A 203 16.06 -10.11 9.27
C GLU A 203 14.72 -10.36 8.57
N VAL A 204 14.68 -11.40 7.74
CA VAL A 204 13.50 -11.78 6.97
C VAL A 204 13.02 -13.18 7.40
N PRO A 205 11.77 -13.32 7.87
CA PRO A 205 11.14 -14.62 8.12
C PRO A 205 11.04 -15.48 6.85
N ARG A 206 11.21 -16.80 6.99
CA ARG A 206 11.00 -17.78 5.91
C ARG A 206 9.50 -17.98 5.60
N GLY A 207 9.19 -18.45 4.39
CA GLY A 207 7.91 -19.09 4.08
C GLY A 207 6.85 -18.14 3.56
N THR A 208 7.26 -17.08 2.87
CA THR A 208 6.37 -16.11 2.22
C THR A 208 6.14 -16.50 0.75
N PRO A 209 4.96 -17.03 0.38
CA PRO A 209 4.72 -17.59 -0.96
C PRO A 209 4.82 -16.52 -2.05
N ARG A 210 5.43 -16.89 -3.19
CA ARG A 210 5.76 -15.96 -4.27
C ARG A 210 4.50 -15.48 -5.00
N LYS A 211 4.66 -14.40 -5.78
CA LYS A 211 3.62 -13.87 -6.68
C LYS A 211 3.15 -14.90 -7.73
N ALA A 212 4.01 -15.84 -8.12
CA ALA A 212 3.67 -16.93 -9.04
C ALA A 212 2.83 -18.00 -8.33
N ASP A 213 3.41 -18.64 -7.30
CA ASP A 213 2.82 -19.77 -6.56
C ASP A 213 1.40 -19.48 -6.04
N ARG A 214 1.10 -18.21 -5.70
CA ARG A 214 -0.22 -17.79 -5.23
C ARG A 214 -1.27 -17.66 -6.34
N LEU A 215 -0.87 -17.38 -7.59
CA LEU A 215 -1.78 -17.43 -8.74
C LEU A 215 -2.14 -18.88 -9.06
N ASP A 216 -1.18 -19.80 -9.01
CA ASP A 216 -1.41 -21.23 -9.22
C ASP A 216 -2.28 -21.83 -8.11
N GLN A 217 -2.10 -21.41 -6.85
CA GLN A 217 -2.98 -21.79 -5.74
C GLN A 217 -4.42 -21.27 -5.91
N ILE A 218 -4.62 -20.05 -6.43
CA ILE A 218 -5.95 -19.52 -6.75
C ILE A 218 -6.58 -20.30 -7.91
N ALA A 219 -5.80 -20.60 -8.96
CA ALA A 219 -6.25 -21.42 -10.09
C ALA A 219 -6.65 -22.85 -9.64
N HIS A 220 -5.86 -23.49 -8.76
CA HIS A 220 -6.21 -24.80 -8.19
C HIS A 220 -7.41 -24.75 -7.24
N ALA A 221 -7.63 -23.65 -6.51
CA ALA A 221 -8.82 -23.48 -5.67
C ALA A 221 -10.10 -23.40 -6.52
N HIS A 222 -10.08 -22.62 -7.61
CA HIS A 222 -11.21 -22.57 -8.55
C HIS A 222 -11.38 -23.87 -9.35
N GLY A 223 -10.29 -24.50 -9.77
CA GLY A 223 -10.31 -25.77 -10.51
C GLY A 223 -10.87 -26.97 -9.73
N ARG A 224 -10.95 -26.88 -8.38
CA ARG A 224 -11.64 -27.89 -7.55
C ARG A 224 -13.16 -27.70 -7.45
N LEU A 225 -13.71 -26.57 -7.89
CA LEU A 225 -15.16 -26.30 -7.87
C LEU A 225 -15.87 -26.68 -9.17
N THR A 226 -15.13 -26.94 -10.26
CA THR A 226 -15.68 -27.34 -11.56
C THR A 226 -15.31 -28.79 -11.90
N GLY A 227 -15.75 -29.75 -11.07
CA GLY A 227 -15.19 -31.10 -11.09
C GLY A 227 -16.11 -32.26 -10.71
N HIS A 228 -17.44 -32.12 -10.77
CA HIS A 228 -18.41 -33.22 -10.56
C HIS A 228 -19.55 -33.19 -11.62
N GLY A 229 -19.16 -33.13 -12.90
CA GLY A 229 -20.09 -33.32 -14.02
C GLY A 229 -20.37 -34.81 -14.24
N ASN A 230 -21.35 -35.38 -13.53
CA ASN A 230 -21.76 -36.77 -13.75
C ASN A 230 -22.57 -36.89 -15.06
N ALA A 231 -22.10 -37.70 -16.01
CA ALA A 231 -22.72 -37.84 -17.32
C ALA A 231 -23.63 -39.08 -17.39
N GLY A 232 -24.93 -38.90 -17.64
CA GLY A 232 -25.85 -40.02 -17.81
C GLY A 232 -27.27 -39.62 -18.23
N GLY A 233 -27.68 -40.03 -19.43
CA GLY A 233 -29.08 -40.13 -19.85
C GLY A 233 -29.67 -38.90 -20.57
N ILE A 234 -30.03 -39.08 -21.84
CA ILE A 234 -30.94 -38.20 -22.60
C ILE A 234 -32.09 -39.08 -23.15
N ALA A 235 -33.29 -38.48 -23.24
CA ALA A 235 -34.45 -38.80 -24.12
C ALA A 235 -35.75 -39.25 -23.40
N PRO A 236 -36.96 -39.08 -24.01
CA PRO A 236 -37.47 -37.76 -24.45
C PRO A 236 -39.00 -37.52 -24.27
N THR A 237 -39.40 -36.29 -23.92
CA THR A 237 -40.69 -35.62 -24.30
C THR A 237 -42.02 -36.19 -23.72
N PRO A 238 -43.25 -35.72 -24.09
CA PRO A 238 -44.02 -34.66 -23.38
C PRO A 238 -45.51 -35.10 -23.14
N PRO A 239 -46.59 -34.25 -23.11
CA PRO A 239 -46.79 -32.80 -22.82
C PRO A 239 -47.92 -32.48 -21.79
N GLY A 240 -48.18 -31.19 -21.51
CA GLY A 240 -49.45 -30.65 -20.93
C GLY A 240 -49.40 -30.20 -19.46
N SER A 241 -50.35 -29.39 -18.93
CA SER A 241 -51.39 -28.56 -19.57
C SER A 241 -51.93 -27.45 -18.62
N ALA A 242 -52.44 -26.36 -19.20
CA ALA A 242 -53.34 -25.29 -18.69
C ALA A 242 -53.51 -24.97 -17.18
N ALA A 243 -53.31 -23.68 -16.82
CA ALA A 243 -54.27 -22.76 -16.12
C ALA A 243 -53.51 -21.44 -15.70
N SER A 244 -54.01 -20.19 -15.72
CA SER A 244 -55.29 -19.57 -15.30
C SER A 244 -55.55 -19.64 -13.78
N ASN A 245 -55.77 -18.57 -13.00
CA ASN A 245 -55.72 -17.11 -13.15
C ASN A 245 -55.19 -16.55 -11.77
N SER A 246 -55.35 -15.33 -11.22
CA SER A 246 -56.20 -14.14 -11.47
C SER A 246 -55.60 -12.87 -10.86
N ARG A 247 -56.01 -11.69 -11.36
CA ARG A 247 -56.19 -10.43 -10.59
C ARG A 247 -57.71 -10.32 -10.26
N PRO A 248 -58.24 -9.47 -9.35
CA PRO A 248 -57.97 -8.01 -9.31
C PRO A 248 -58.11 -7.32 -7.92
N THR A 249 -58.13 -5.97 -7.90
CA THR A 249 -58.95 -5.06 -7.03
C THR A 249 -58.83 -5.10 -5.48
N GLU A 250 -58.88 -3.98 -4.72
CA GLU A 250 -58.95 -2.53 -5.06
C GLU A 250 -58.67 -1.62 -3.83
N LEU A 251 -58.73 -0.29 -4.03
CA LEU A 251 -58.90 0.81 -3.06
C LEU A 251 -57.73 1.10 -2.10
N GLY A 252 -57.43 2.35 -1.71
CA GLY A 252 -57.97 3.64 -2.15
C GLY A 252 -58.12 4.64 -0.98
N GLY A 253 -57.39 5.76 -0.99
CA GLY A 253 -57.52 6.78 0.07
C GLY A 253 -56.55 7.97 0.00
N SER A 254 -57.11 9.18 -0.08
CA SER A 254 -56.45 10.49 -0.02
C SER A 254 -57.52 11.56 0.31
N ALA A 255 -57.23 12.80 0.72
CA ALA A 255 -55.96 13.48 1.00
C ALA A 255 -56.08 14.22 2.38
N ASP A 256 -55.43 15.32 2.78
CA ASP A 256 -54.43 16.25 2.21
C ASP A 256 -53.68 16.95 3.40
N PRO A 257 -52.65 17.81 3.18
CA PRO A 257 -51.85 18.41 4.26
C PRO A 257 -52.38 19.81 4.75
N PRO A 258 -51.58 20.84 5.13
CA PRO A 258 -51.45 21.18 6.55
C PRO A 258 -51.80 22.63 6.95
N GLY A 259 -51.95 22.84 8.26
CA GLY A 259 -51.88 24.12 8.97
C GLY A 259 -51.67 23.86 10.47
N GLY A 260 -51.17 24.80 11.28
CA GLY A 260 -50.77 26.18 11.00
C GLY A 260 -51.03 27.05 12.22
N GLY A 261 -49.98 27.42 12.95
CA GLY A 261 -50.02 28.17 14.22
C GLY A 261 -48.68 28.13 14.94
#